data_AF-A0A8S3WCI0-F1
#
_entry.id   AF-A0A8S3WCI0-F1
#
_cell.length_a   1.000
_cell.length_b   1.000
_cell.length_c   1.000
_cell.angle_alpha   90.00
_cell.angle_beta   90.00
_cell.angle_gamma   90.00
#
_symmetry.space_group_name_H-M   'P 1'
#
loop_
_entity.id
_entity.type
_entity.pdbx_description
1 polymer ?
#
loop_
_entity_poly.entity_id
_entity_poly.type
_entity_poly.pdbx_seq_one_letter_code
_entity_poly.pdbx_strand_id
1 'polypeptide(L)'
;MEPRMRASDEQFSTLLEFMESHGDLSNSRSGPQGRLKSERLWCELTTILNSIGGGVNKSADKWKKNLWLYRPRLLLLRHLLVGSHSI
;
A
#
# COMPACT_ATOMS: atom_id res chain seq x y z
N MET A 1 23.59 -7.52 6.07
CA MET A 1 22.58 -6.57 5.58
C MET A 1 21.45 -7.41 4.99
N GLU A 2 20.27 -7.43 5.61
CA GLU A 2 19.16 -8.17 5.01
C GLU A 2 18.76 -7.52 3.69
N PRO A 3 18.66 -8.27 2.57
CA PRO A 3 18.20 -7.71 1.31
C PRO A 3 16.81 -7.15 1.57
N ARG A 4 16.61 -5.86 1.27
CA ARG A 4 15.30 -5.22 1.36
C ARG A 4 14.42 -5.86 0.28
N MET A 5 13.87 -7.03 0.56
CA MET A 5 13.07 -7.78 -0.41
C MET A 5 11.91 -6.87 -0.83
N ARG A 6 11.95 -6.46 -2.09
CA ARG A 6 10.90 -5.66 -2.73
C ARG A 6 9.66 -6.56 -2.83
N ALA A 7 8.50 -5.94 -2.67
CA ALA A 7 7.25 -6.64 -2.96
C ALA A 7 7.29 -7.15 -4.41
N SER A 8 6.70 -8.31 -4.66
CA SER A 8 6.48 -8.75 -6.04
C SER A 8 5.55 -7.76 -6.74
N ASP A 9 5.59 -7.70 -8.07
CA ASP A 9 4.75 -6.81 -8.86
C ASP A 9 3.25 -7.05 -8.59
N GLU A 10 2.87 -8.32 -8.41
CA GLU A 10 1.50 -8.73 -8.07
C GLU A 10 1.05 -8.25 -6.68
N GLN A 11 1.96 -8.32 -5.69
CA GLN A 11 1.72 -7.75 -4.36
C GLN A 11 1.63 -6.22 -4.43
N PHE A 12 2.43 -5.57 -5.28
CA PHE A 12 2.41 -4.13 -5.45
C PHE A 12 1.12 -3.65 -6.12
N SER A 13 0.67 -4.37 -7.16
CA SER A 13 -0.59 -4.12 -7.86
C SER A 13 -1.80 -4.31 -6.95
N THR A 14 -1.83 -5.38 -6.15
CA THR A 14 -2.90 -5.59 -5.16
C THR A 14 -2.91 -4.49 -4.10
N LEU A 15 -1.73 -4.07 -3.65
CA LEU A 15 -1.58 -2.96 -2.70
C LEU A 15 -2.09 -1.63 -3.28
N LEU A 16 -1.84 -1.38 -4.56
CA LEU A 16 -2.34 -0.22 -5.29
C LEU A 16 -3.87 -0.23 -5.40
N GLU A 17 -4.44 -1.33 -5.88
CA GLU A 17 -5.89 -1.50 -6.05
C GLU A 17 -6.62 -1.34 -4.71
N PHE A 18 -6.09 -1.92 -3.64
CA PHE A 18 -6.65 -1.77 -2.30
C PHE A 18 -6.62 -0.32 -1.82
N MET A 19 -5.54 0.42 -2.09
CA MET A 19 -5.44 1.85 -1.75
C MET A 19 -6.31 2.74 -2.64
N GLU A 20 -6.58 2.34 -3.88
CA GLU A 20 -7.51 3.06 -4.74
C GLU A 20 -8.95 2.87 -4.25
N SER A 21 -9.32 1.63 -3.91
CA SER A 21 -10.65 1.27 -3.41
C SER A 21 -10.96 1.83 -2.02
N HIS A 22 -10.01 1.73 -1.09
CA HIS A 22 -10.19 2.18 0.31
C HIS A 22 -9.70 3.62 0.57
N GLY A 23 -8.98 4.22 -0.38
CA GLY A 23 -8.36 5.54 -0.26
C GLY A 23 -6.96 5.51 0.38
N ASP A 24 -6.37 6.69 0.54
CA ASP A 24 -4.99 6.85 1.02
C ASP A 24 -4.84 6.35 2.48
N LEU A 25 -4.32 5.13 2.65
CA LEU A 25 -4.03 4.50 3.94
C LEU A 25 -2.95 5.21 4.76
N SER A 26 -2.19 6.10 4.12
CA SER A 26 -1.18 6.92 4.76
C SER A 26 -1.74 8.27 5.22
N ASN A 27 -2.95 8.61 4.81
CA ASN A 27 -3.69 9.78 5.22
C ASN A 27 -4.41 9.41 6.50
N SER A 28 -3.66 9.37 7.60
CA SER A 28 -4.18 9.43 8.96
C SER A 28 -4.84 10.79 9.16
N ARG A 29 -5.90 11.10 8.39
CA ARG A 29 -6.59 12.39 8.45
C ARG A 29 -7.27 12.47 9.82
N SER A 30 -6.61 13.22 10.69
CA SER A 30 -7.14 13.92 11.85
C SER A 30 -7.90 13.06 12.87
N GLY A 31 -7.16 12.41 13.76
CA GLY A 31 -7.69 11.96 15.06
C GLY A 31 -7.42 10.49 15.42
N PRO A 32 -7.65 10.11 16.69
CA PRO A 32 -7.43 8.75 17.20
C PRO A 32 -8.24 7.68 16.45
N GLN A 33 -9.43 8.03 15.96
CA GLN A 33 -10.29 7.13 15.17
C GLN A 33 -9.74 6.88 13.76
N GLY A 34 -9.18 7.90 13.10
CA GLY A 34 -8.55 7.76 11.79
C GLY A 34 -7.35 6.82 11.85
N ARG A 35 -6.54 6.93 12.90
CA ARG A 35 -5.39 6.05 13.14
C ARG A 35 -5.81 4.58 13.30
N LEU A 36 -6.82 4.32 14.13
CA LEU A 36 -7.36 2.96 14.32
C LEU A 36 -7.92 2.38 13.01
N LYS A 37 -8.61 3.18 12.20
CA LYS A 37 -9.13 2.76 10.90
C LYS A 37 -7.99 2.42 9.94
N SER A 38 -6.98 3.27 9.85
CA SER A 38 -5.79 3.01 9.04
C SER A 38 -5.08 1.73 9.49
N GLU A 39 -4.91 1.51 10.81
CA GLU A 39 -4.27 0.30 11.34
C GLU A 39 -5.05 -0.97 11.01
N ARG A 40 -6.39 -0.95 11.06
CA ARG A 40 -7.22 -2.09 10.64
C ARG A 40 -7.06 -2.38 9.15
N LEU A 41 -7.11 -1.35 8.30
CA LEU A 41 -6.92 -1.49 6.86
C LEU A 41 -5.52 -2.01 6.52
N TRP A 42 -4.49 -1.57 7.25
CA TRP A 42 -3.14 -2.11 7.12
C TRP A 42 -3.04 -3.59 7.49
N CYS A 43 -3.76 -4.00 8.54
CA CYS A 43 -3.81 -5.40 8.96
C CYS A 43 -4.47 -6.29 7.89
N GLU A 44 -5.61 -5.84 7.37
CA GLU A 44 -6.35 -6.52 6.30
C GLU A 44 -5.52 -6.62 5.02
N LEU A 45 -4.94 -5.50 4.57
CA LEU A 45 -4.05 -5.45 3.41
C LEU A 45 -2.86 -6.39 3.59
N THR A 46 -2.25 -6.42 4.78
CA THR A 46 -1.12 -7.32 5.05
C THR A 46 -1.51 -8.78 4.92
N THR A 47 -2.69 -9.17 5.41
CA THR A 47 -3.20 -10.54 5.27
C THR A 47 -3.42 -10.93 3.81
N ILE A 48 -3.97 -10.01 2.99
CA ILE A 48 -4.14 -10.20 1.55
C ILE A 48 -2.78 -10.36 0.87
N LEU A 49 -1.86 -9.43 1.10
CA LEU A 49 -0.52 -9.46 0.51
C LEU A 49 0.29 -10.69 0.93
N ASN A 50 0.13 -11.13 2.17
CA ASN A 50 0.78 -12.32 2.68
C ASN A 50 0.14 -13.63 2.16
N SER A 51 -1.10 -13.57 1.66
CA SER A 51 -1.76 -14.70 0.99
C SER A 51 -1.37 -14.82 -0.49
N ILE A 52 -0.83 -13.77 -1.10
CA ILE A 52 -0.30 -13.82 -2.47
C ILE A 52 0.97 -14.69 -2.48
N GLY A 53 0.87 -15.87 -3.08
CA GLY A 53 1.98 -16.81 -3.24
C GLY A 53 3.08 -16.24 -4.14
N GLY A 54 4.35 -16.53 -3.81
CA GLY A 54 5.50 -16.03 -4.58
C GLY A 54 5.98 -14.62 -4.21
N GLY A 55 5.38 -14.01 -3.19
CA GLY A 55 5.73 -12.69 -2.67
C GLY A 55 6.49 -12.68 -1.34
N VAL A 56 6.73 -11.48 -0.82
CA VAL A 56 7.35 -11.29 0.51
C VAL A 56 6.29 -11.32 1.60
N ASN A 57 6.50 -12.13 2.62
CA ASN A 57 5.67 -12.08 3.83
C ASN A 57 6.27 -11.06 4.79
N LYS A 58 5.52 -10.00 5.09
CA LYS A 58 5.98 -8.94 6.00
C LYS A 58 4.84 -8.53 6.93
N SER A 59 5.19 -8.05 8.12
CA SER A 59 4.24 -7.45 9.04
C SER A 59 3.76 -6.09 8.54
N ALA A 60 2.59 -5.65 9.00
CA ALA A 60 1.98 -4.37 8.61
C ALA A 60 2.91 -3.15 8.79
N ASP A 61 3.74 -3.11 9.83
CA ASP A 61 4.74 -2.04 10.02
C ASP A 61 5.79 -2.00 8.88
N LYS A 62 6.27 -3.16 8.46
CA LYS A 62 7.22 -3.29 7.33
C LYS A 62 6.57 -2.88 6.02
N TRP A 63 5.32 -3.28 5.78
CA TRP A 63 4.54 -2.86 4.62
C TRP A 63 4.32 -1.34 4.59
N LYS A 64 3.96 -0.77 5.74
CA LYS A 64 3.81 0.67 5.92
C LYS A 64 5.10 1.38 5.55
N LYS A 65 6.25 0.97 6.11
CA LYS A 65 7.59 1.52 5.76
C LYS A 65 7.92 1.40 4.27
N ASN A 66 7.64 0.25 3.66
CA ASN A 66 7.84 0.06 2.23
C ASN A 66 6.97 1.05 1.42
N LEU A 67 5.71 1.25 1.83
CA LEU A 67 4.81 2.19 1.16
C LEU A 67 5.35 3.62 1.15
N TRP A 68 5.95 4.09 2.25
CA TRP A 68 6.57 5.42 2.28
C TRP A 68 7.69 5.58 1.25
N LEU A 69 8.42 4.50 0.96
CA LEU A 69 9.45 4.50 -0.09
C LEU A 69 8.84 4.46 -1.50
N TYR A 70 7.70 3.77 -1.67
CA TYR A 70 6.98 3.75 -2.93
C TYR A 70 6.08 4.96 -3.14
N ARG A 71 5.74 5.74 -2.10
CA ARG A 71 4.87 6.93 -2.19
C ARG A 71 5.19 7.87 -3.37
N PRO A 72 6.44 8.29 -3.62
CA PRO A 72 6.75 9.11 -4.80
C PRO A 72 6.38 8.39 -6.11
N ARG A 73 6.60 7.07 -6.17
CA ARG A 73 6.25 6.22 -7.32
C ARG A 73 4.75 5.95 -7.42
N LEU A 74 4.03 5.86 -6.30
CA LEU A 74 2.57 5.70 -6.24
C LEU A 74 1.84 6.97 -6.66
N LEU A 75 2.35 8.14 -6.26
CA LEU A 75 1.83 9.43 -6.73
C LEU A 75 2.05 9.60 -8.23
N LEU A 76 3.22 9.19 -8.73
CA LEU A 76 3.52 9.19 -10.15
C LEU A 76 2.64 8.19 -10.92
N LEU A 77 2.48 6.96 -10.41
CA LEU A 77 1.64 5.94 -11.04
C LEU A 77 0.16 6.34 -11.01
N ARG A 78 -0.33 6.89 -9.90
CA ARG A 78 -1.67 7.48 -9.82
C ARG A 78 -1.83 8.57 -10.86
N HIS A 79 -0.84 9.44 -11.06
CA HIS A 79 -0.91 10.47 -12.09
C HIS A 79 -0.90 9.89 -13.51
N LEU A 80 -0.17 8.80 -13.76
CA LEU A 80 -0.18 8.10 -15.05
C LEU A 80 -1.48 7.32 -15.30
N LEU A 81 -2.06 6.70 -14.27
CA LEU A 81 -3.21 5.80 -14.37
C LEU A 81 -4.55 6.58 -14.35
N VAL A 82 -4.64 7.65 -13.55
CA VAL A 82 -5.76 8.63 -13.58
C VAL A 82 -5.59 9.70 -14.67
N GLY A 83 -4.39 9.85 -15.24
CA GLY A 83 -4.11 10.80 -16.32
C GLY A 83 -4.74 10.45 -17.68
N SER A 84 -5.46 9.33 -17.81
CA SER A 84 -6.16 8.94 -19.05
C SER A 84 -7.67 9.25 -19.04
N HIS A 85 -8.17 9.98 -18.03
CA HIS A 85 -9.58 10.38 -17.99
C HIS A 85 -9.74 11.87 -17.68
N SER A 86 -9.23 12.74 -18.57
CA SER A 86 -9.86 14.03 -18.87
C SER A 86 -9.14 14.72 -20.05
N ILE A 87 -9.94 14.92 -21.12
CA ILE A 87 -9.74 15.71 -22.35
C ILE A 87 -9.05 14.97 -23.49
#